data_AF-V9KYB4-F1
#
_entry.id   AF-V9KYB4-F1
#
_cell.length_a   1.000
_cell.length_b   1.000
_cell.length_c   1.000
_cell.angle_alpha   90.00
_cell.angle_beta   90.00
_cell.angle_gamma   90.00
#
_symmetry.space_group_name_H-M   'P 1'
#
loop_
_entity.id
_entity.type
_entity.pdbx_description
1 polymer ?
#
loop_
_entity_poly.entity_id
_entity_poly.type
_entity_poly.pdbx_seq_one_letter_code
_entity_poly.pdbx_strand_id
1 'polypeptide(L)'
;MDEETLREALARYRDAGGPSYEEFARGGGIDRPGGSELSYSRFFREFLVPNRPCVLSGSVTAAWPGRQLWVQEDGGPDFQHLLHRFGDAVVPVANCDVQEYNANPKESLTLSEYLSYWRERRAHGHTSPRGCLYLKDWHMHRDFPDHGVYSTPLFFRSDWLNEYWDSIRLDDYRFVYMGPKGSCWSANLCGRKRWLLFPPGEEAALRDRAGSLAYDVLSPALRDPQLYPGAAQSHSPIEVIQEPGEVLFVPSGWYHQVHNLEDTISINHNWLNGCNVDTVWRFLRAELSAVQDEIGEWRDSMADWHQHCQVMMKSCTGMDFSQFYVFLETIARNRMEWLDSGLEDPGPGGAQGSELGRRQAMFDLHRVGAALESLLADADFTRLEVDSPGLGSSPGGLLREVREVADSALT
;
A
#
# COMPACT_ATOMS: atom_id res chain seq x y z
N MET A 1 -21.31 -0.87 0.01
CA MET A 1 -21.34 -1.59 1.32
C MET A 1 -22.79 -1.81 1.76
N ASP A 2 -23.11 -2.90 2.47
CA ASP A 2 -24.42 -3.12 3.11
C ASP A 2 -24.50 -2.60 4.57
N GLU A 3 -25.70 -2.67 5.14
CA GLU A 3 -26.04 -2.07 6.45
C GLU A 3 -25.48 -2.84 7.64
N GLU A 4 -25.47 -4.16 7.55
CA GLU A 4 -24.91 -5.04 8.57
C GLU A 4 -23.40 -4.80 8.67
N THR A 5 -22.72 -4.71 7.53
CA THR A 5 -21.29 -4.39 7.42
C THR A 5 -20.95 -3.03 8.01
N LEU A 6 -21.74 -1.99 7.70
CA LEU A 6 -21.55 -0.65 8.26
C LEU A 6 -21.66 -0.66 9.79
N ARG A 7 -22.73 -1.27 10.32
CA ARG A 7 -22.99 -1.40 11.76
C ARG A 7 -21.87 -2.15 12.49
N GLU A 8 -21.40 -3.26 11.92
CA GLU A 8 -20.33 -4.08 12.49
C GLU A 8 -18.97 -3.37 12.45
N ALA A 9 -18.66 -2.66 11.38
CA ALA A 9 -17.43 -1.89 11.26
C ALA A 9 -17.40 -0.71 12.24
N LEU A 10 -18.49 0.09 12.32
CA LEU A 10 -18.60 1.22 13.26
C LEU A 10 -18.59 0.80 14.73
N ALA A 11 -19.06 -0.41 15.05
CA ALA A 11 -18.92 -0.98 16.38
C ALA A 11 -17.48 -1.42 16.66
N ARG A 12 -16.86 -2.20 15.76
CA ARG A 12 -15.52 -2.76 15.97
C ARG A 12 -14.45 -1.71 16.22
N TYR A 13 -14.46 -0.59 15.49
CA TYR A 13 -13.49 0.50 15.69
C TYR A 13 -13.71 1.35 16.96
N ARG A 14 -14.71 1.04 17.80
CA ARG A 14 -14.86 1.63 19.14
C ARG A 14 -14.16 0.82 20.25
N ASP A 15 -13.98 -0.49 20.06
CA ASP A 15 -13.49 -1.43 21.09
C ASP A 15 -12.21 -2.21 20.72
N ALA A 16 -11.72 -2.13 19.48
CA ALA A 16 -10.72 -3.07 18.96
C ALA A 16 -9.27 -2.83 19.43
N GLY A 17 -8.75 -3.76 20.23
CA GLY A 17 -7.39 -4.26 20.04
C GLY A 17 -7.30 -5.15 18.78
N GLY A 18 -6.09 -5.32 18.25
CA GLY A 18 -5.86 -6.21 17.09
C GLY A 18 -6.03 -7.71 17.43
N PRO A 19 -6.30 -8.57 16.43
CA PRO A 19 -6.31 -10.03 16.64
C PRO A 19 -4.91 -10.53 17.03
N SER A 20 -4.84 -11.59 17.82
CA SER A 20 -3.56 -12.15 18.27
C SER A 20 -2.98 -13.16 17.28
N TYR A 21 -1.64 -13.34 17.30
CA TYR A 21 -0.94 -14.30 16.44
C TYR A 21 -1.58 -15.70 16.47
N GLU A 22 -1.95 -16.18 17.68
CA GLU A 22 -2.57 -17.49 17.86
C GLU A 22 -3.90 -17.66 17.11
N GLU A 23 -4.67 -16.58 16.94
CA GLU A 23 -5.95 -16.64 16.22
C GLU A 23 -5.77 -16.79 14.71
N PHE A 24 -4.63 -16.35 14.17
CA PHE A 24 -4.28 -16.52 12.76
C PHE A 24 -3.61 -17.89 12.51
N ALA A 25 -2.61 -18.23 13.32
CA ALA A 25 -1.78 -19.42 13.13
C ALA A 25 -2.56 -20.76 13.16
N ARG A 26 -3.70 -20.79 13.86
CA ARG A 26 -4.60 -21.95 13.92
C ARG A 26 -5.31 -22.25 12.58
N GLY A 27 -5.26 -21.36 11.58
CA GLY A 27 -5.94 -21.51 10.29
C GLY A 27 -5.24 -22.44 9.27
N GLY A 28 -3.94 -22.69 9.42
CA GLY A 28 -3.22 -23.66 8.58
C GLY A 28 -2.93 -23.25 7.12
N GLY A 29 -3.15 -21.99 6.74
CA GLY A 29 -2.87 -21.46 5.41
C GLY A 29 -3.30 -20.00 5.25
N ILE A 30 -3.23 -19.48 4.01
CA ILE A 30 -3.88 -18.22 3.62
C ILE A 30 -5.25 -18.51 3.02
N ASP A 31 -6.25 -17.67 3.34
CA ASP A 31 -7.58 -17.78 2.75
C ASP A 31 -7.58 -17.47 1.25
N ARG A 32 -8.28 -18.31 0.47
CA ARG A 32 -8.54 -18.09 -0.96
C ARG A 32 -10.05 -17.96 -1.20
N PRO A 33 -10.68 -16.81 -0.92
CA PRO A 33 -12.11 -16.61 -1.16
C PRO A 33 -12.44 -16.79 -2.65
N GLY A 34 -13.30 -17.77 -2.94
CA GLY A 34 -13.51 -18.28 -4.30
C GLY A 34 -14.43 -17.44 -5.19
N GLY A 35 -13.96 -17.16 -6.40
CA GLY A 35 -14.79 -16.85 -7.57
C GLY A 35 -15.67 -15.59 -7.47
N SER A 36 -16.78 -15.62 -8.20
CA SER A 36 -17.74 -14.52 -8.36
C SER A 36 -18.69 -14.33 -7.17
N GLU A 37 -18.49 -15.05 -6.07
CA GLU A 37 -19.37 -15.05 -4.89
C GLU A 37 -18.85 -14.15 -3.75
N LEU A 38 -17.61 -13.64 -3.85
CA LEU A 38 -17.07 -12.68 -2.88
C LEU A 38 -17.69 -11.29 -3.12
N SER A 39 -18.69 -10.91 -2.32
CA SER A 39 -19.22 -9.55 -2.31
C SER A 39 -18.25 -8.56 -1.66
N TYR A 40 -18.33 -7.27 -2.01
CA TYR A 40 -17.53 -6.22 -1.39
C TYR A 40 -17.69 -6.22 0.14
N SER A 41 -18.94 -6.30 0.62
CA SER A 41 -19.27 -6.39 2.04
C SER A 41 -18.61 -7.58 2.75
N ARG A 42 -18.60 -8.75 2.11
CA ARG A 42 -17.98 -9.96 2.66
C ARG A 42 -16.46 -9.78 2.75
N PHE A 43 -15.82 -9.28 1.70
CA PHE A 43 -14.38 -8.94 1.73
C PHE A 43 -14.05 -7.93 2.84
N PHE A 44 -14.88 -6.89 2.99
CA PHE A 44 -14.73 -5.85 3.99
C PHE A 44 -14.75 -6.43 5.42
N ARG A 45 -15.69 -7.34 5.71
CA ARG A 45 -15.87 -7.98 7.02
C ARG A 45 -14.87 -9.08 7.35
N GLU A 46 -14.48 -9.91 6.37
CA GLU A 46 -13.62 -11.08 6.61
C GLU A 46 -12.12 -10.73 6.54
N PHE A 47 -11.73 -9.77 5.70
CA PHE A 47 -10.32 -9.48 5.41
C PHE A 47 -9.89 -8.05 5.74
N LEU A 48 -10.62 -7.03 5.26
CA LEU A 48 -10.18 -5.65 5.38
C LEU A 48 -10.22 -5.12 6.83
N VAL A 49 -11.38 -5.21 7.51
CA VAL A 49 -11.52 -4.77 8.91
C VAL A 49 -10.80 -5.68 9.93
N PRO A 50 -10.71 -7.01 9.73
CA PRO A 50 -9.87 -7.87 10.56
C PRO A 50 -8.36 -7.76 10.29
N ASN A 51 -7.93 -6.99 9.27
CA ASN A 51 -6.54 -6.85 8.83
C ASN A 51 -5.89 -8.22 8.50
N ARG A 52 -6.58 -9.07 7.74
CA ARG A 52 -6.19 -10.44 7.36
C ARG A 52 -5.88 -10.57 5.86
N PRO A 53 -4.75 -11.19 5.47
CA PRO A 53 -4.39 -11.40 4.07
C PRO A 53 -5.25 -12.48 3.41
N CYS A 54 -5.49 -12.35 2.11
CA CYS A 54 -6.14 -13.38 1.30
C CYS A 54 -5.66 -13.35 -0.16
N VAL A 55 -5.82 -14.46 -0.88
CA VAL A 55 -5.58 -14.53 -2.33
C VAL A 55 -6.91 -14.50 -3.08
N LEU A 56 -7.14 -13.42 -3.82
CA LEU A 56 -8.28 -13.29 -4.71
C LEU A 56 -7.98 -14.03 -6.03
N SER A 57 -8.97 -14.81 -6.48
CA SER A 57 -8.89 -15.56 -7.74
C SER A 57 -8.62 -14.66 -8.95
N GLY A 58 -7.91 -15.21 -9.95
CA GLY A 58 -7.67 -14.56 -11.24
C GLY A 58 -8.92 -14.23 -12.06
N SER A 59 -10.14 -14.54 -11.61
CA SER A 59 -11.36 -13.94 -12.13
C SER A 59 -11.42 -12.42 -11.91
N VAL A 60 -10.84 -11.91 -10.83
CA VAL A 60 -10.86 -10.48 -10.45
C VAL A 60 -10.08 -9.59 -11.44
N THR A 61 -9.07 -10.15 -12.10
CA THR A 61 -8.22 -9.44 -13.09
C THR A 61 -8.54 -9.83 -14.54
N ALA A 62 -9.49 -10.75 -14.78
CA ALA A 62 -9.70 -11.37 -16.09
C ALA A 62 -10.06 -10.39 -17.22
N ALA A 63 -10.63 -9.23 -16.87
CA ALA A 63 -11.00 -8.16 -17.81
C ALA A 63 -9.88 -7.14 -18.07
N TRP A 64 -8.71 -7.23 -17.43
CA TRP A 64 -7.60 -6.30 -17.62
C TRP A 64 -6.90 -6.53 -18.98
N PRO A 65 -6.84 -5.52 -19.88
CA PRO A 65 -6.15 -5.67 -21.17
C PRO A 65 -4.68 -6.07 -21.05
N GLY A 66 -3.99 -5.70 -19.98
CA GLY A 66 -2.62 -6.14 -19.70
C GLY A 66 -2.43 -7.66 -19.68
N ARG A 67 -3.45 -8.43 -19.28
CA ARG A 67 -3.40 -9.91 -19.32
C ARG A 67 -3.48 -10.52 -20.72
N GLN A 68 -3.79 -9.70 -21.74
CA GLN A 68 -3.89 -10.10 -23.15
C GLN A 68 -2.83 -9.39 -24.01
N LEU A 69 -2.36 -8.22 -23.58
CA LEU A 69 -1.44 -7.36 -24.33
C LEU A 69 0.01 -7.43 -23.84
N TRP A 70 0.26 -7.81 -22.58
CA TRP A 70 1.61 -7.91 -22.02
C TRP A 70 2.06 -9.35 -21.77
N VAL A 71 1.25 -10.34 -22.19
CA VAL A 71 1.46 -11.77 -21.93
C VAL A 71 1.29 -12.54 -23.24
N GLN A 72 2.26 -13.41 -23.53
CA GLN A 72 2.30 -14.24 -24.73
C GLN A 72 1.49 -15.54 -24.52
N GLU A 73 1.21 -16.28 -25.59
CA GLU A 73 0.44 -17.54 -25.54
C GLU A 73 1.10 -18.63 -24.68
N ASP A 74 2.42 -18.55 -24.43
CA ASP A 74 3.16 -19.45 -23.53
C ASP A 74 3.07 -19.04 -22.05
N GLY A 75 2.39 -17.93 -21.73
CA GLY A 75 2.29 -17.34 -20.40
C GLY A 75 3.46 -16.43 -20.01
N GLY A 76 4.42 -16.19 -20.91
CA GLY A 76 5.57 -15.32 -20.70
C GLY A 76 5.33 -13.83 -21.01
N PRO A 77 6.26 -12.92 -20.64
CA PRO A 77 6.19 -11.49 -20.98
C PRO A 77 6.21 -11.17 -22.50
N ASP A 78 5.25 -10.36 -22.99
CA ASP A 78 5.30 -9.80 -24.34
C ASP A 78 6.21 -8.56 -24.41
N PHE A 79 7.50 -8.82 -24.62
CA PHE A 79 8.51 -7.79 -24.84
C PHE A 79 8.35 -7.00 -26.14
N GLN A 80 7.57 -7.46 -27.13
CA GLN A 80 7.35 -6.72 -28.38
C GLN A 80 6.27 -5.65 -28.19
N HIS A 81 5.15 -5.99 -27.54
CA HIS A 81 4.11 -5.01 -27.20
C HIS A 81 4.64 -3.92 -26.26
N LEU A 82 5.34 -4.31 -25.19
CA LEU A 82 5.94 -3.37 -24.23
C LEU A 82 6.91 -2.40 -24.91
N LEU A 83 7.80 -2.91 -25.77
CA LEU A 83 8.75 -2.08 -26.52
C LEU A 83 8.04 -1.11 -27.47
N HIS A 84 6.96 -1.54 -28.13
CA HIS A 84 6.23 -0.70 -29.07
C HIS A 84 5.44 0.44 -28.39
N ARG A 85 4.89 0.20 -27.19
CA ARG A 85 4.06 1.18 -26.47
C ARG A 85 4.83 2.07 -25.49
N PHE A 86 5.93 1.57 -24.92
CA PHE A 86 6.62 2.21 -23.79
C PHE A 86 8.16 2.18 -23.92
N GLY A 87 8.73 1.81 -25.08
CA GLY A 87 10.18 1.58 -25.24
C GLY A 87 11.09 2.74 -24.82
N ASP A 88 10.66 3.99 -25.07
CA ASP A 88 11.38 5.21 -24.73
C ASP A 88 11.14 5.68 -23.27
N ALA A 89 10.29 4.99 -22.50
CA ALA A 89 10.04 5.34 -21.11
C ALA A 89 11.30 5.13 -20.26
N VAL A 90 11.66 6.12 -19.45
CA VAL A 90 12.74 6.00 -18.46
C VAL A 90 12.18 5.29 -17.23
N VAL A 91 12.78 4.16 -16.87
CA VAL A 91 12.28 3.25 -15.84
C VAL A 91 13.34 2.99 -14.75
N PRO A 92 12.94 3.00 -13.46
CA PRO A 92 13.83 2.65 -12.35
C PRO A 92 14.07 1.14 -12.29
N VAL A 93 15.36 0.75 -12.22
CA VAL A 93 15.82 -0.63 -12.27
C VAL A 93 16.80 -0.90 -11.13
N ALA A 94 16.47 -1.84 -10.25
CA ALA A 94 17.28 -2.23 -9.09
C ALA A 94 18.13 -3.48 -9.39
N ASN A 95 19.34 -3.57 -8.84
CA ASN A 95 20.17 -4.77 -8.95
C ASN A 95 20.04 -5.68 -7.72
N CYS A 96 19.25 -6.75 -7.82
CA CYS A 96 18.96 -7.68 -6.72
C CYS A 96 20.18 -8.49 -6.23
N ASP A 97 21.24 -8.59 -7.03
CA ASP A 97 22.48 -9.30 -6.64
C ASP A 97 23.42 -8.41 -5.80
N VAL A 98 23.11 -7.12 -5.63
CA VAL A 98 23.90 -6.15 -4.85
C VAL A 98 23.05 -5.64 -3.68
N GLN A 99 23.53 -5.85 -2.46
CA GLN A 99 22.96 -5.25 -1.26
C GLN A 99 23.65 -3.91 -0.97
N GLU A 100 22.87 -2.84 -0.85
CA GLU A 100 23.31 -1.52 -0.38
C GLU A 100 22.46 -1.16 0.85
N TYR A 101 23.09 -1.19 2.03
CA TYR A 101 22.42 -1.16 3.34
C TYR A 101 21.31 -2.23 3.47
N ASN A 102 20.03 -1.82 3.50
CA ASN A 102 18.85 -2.67 3.57
C ASN A 102 18.07 -2.73 2.23
N ALA A 103 18.66 -2.24 1.14
CA ALA A 103 18.04 -2.09 -0.17
C ALA A 103 18.95 -2.62 -1.29
N ASN A 104 18.51 -2.43 -2.54
CA ASN A 104 19.29 -2.69 -3.75
C ASN A 104 19.58 -1.35 -4.45
N PRO A 105 20.80 -1.14 -5.01
CA PRO A 105 21.10 0.06 -5.78
C PRO A 105 20.21 0.14 -7.01
N LYS A 106 19.79 1.36 -7.35
CA LYS A 106 18.94 1.65 -8.52
C LYS A 106 19.67 2.46 -9.57
N GLU A 107 19.53 2.06 -10.83
CA GLU A 107 19.83 2.86 -12.01
C GLU A 107 18.54 3.24 -12.75
N SER A 108 18.59 4.27 -13.60
CA SER A 108 17.52 4.62 -14.53
C SER A 108 17.93 4.24 -15.94
N LEU A 109 17.14 3.40 -16.61
CA LEU A 109 17.36 2.93 -17.98
C LEU A 109 16.17 3.30 -18.86
N THR A 110 16.30 3.26 -20.18
CA THR A 110 15.10 3.14 -21.03
C THR A 110 14.52 1.74 -20.90
N LEU A 111 13.19 1.61 -21.05
CA LEU A 111 12.55 0.29 -21.08
C LEU A 111 13.09 -0.56 -22.24
N SER A 112 13.46 0.06 -23.37
CA SER A 112 14.13 -0.59 -24.50
C SER A 112 15.43 -1.30 -24.10
N GLU A 113 16.30 -0.63 -23.34
CA GLU A 113 17.54 -1.21 -22.81
C GLU A 113 17.25 -2.31 -21.79
N TYR A 114 16.29 -2.11 -20.88
CA TYR A 114 15.91 -3.10 -19.87
C TYR A 114 15.35 -4.39 -20.48
N LEU A 115 14.44 -4.28 -21.45
CA LEU A 115 13.86 -5.42 -22.17
C LEU A 115 14.92 -6.15 -23.01
N SER A 116 15.91 -5.43 -23.54
CA SER A 116 17.04 -6.03 -24.26
C SER A 116 17.92 -6.86 -23.31
N TYR A 117 18.31 -6.30 -22.17
CA TYR A 117 19.00 -7.03 -21.09
C TYR A 117 18.21 -8.28 -20.64
N TRP A 118 16.89 -8.18 -20.48
CA TRP A 118 16.06 -9.30 -20.01
C TRP A 118 16.00 -10.43 -21.06
N ARG A 119 15.84 -10.09 -22.35
CA ARG A 119 15.96 -11.05 -23.47
C ARG A 119 17.31 -11.77 -23.45
N GLU A 120 18.41 -11.04 -23.28
CA GLU A 120 19.75 -11.61 -23.19
C GLU A 120 19.91 -12.53 -21.97
N ARG A 121 19.42 -12.13 -20.79
CA ARG A 121 19.46 -12.96 -19.57
C ARG A 121 18.64 -14.24 -19.74
N ARG A 122 17.47 -14.20 -20.39
CA ARG A 122 16.69 -15.41 -20.72
C ARG A 122 17.48 -16.35 -21.64
N ALA A 123 18.08 -15.82 -22.70
CA ALA A 123 18.89 -16.59 -23.65
C ALA A 123 20.13 -17.25 -23.00
N HIS A 124 20.74 -16.59 -22.01
CA HIS A 124 21.88 -17.12 -21.24
C HIS A 124 21.47 -17.83 -19.95
N GLY A 125 20.35 -18.56 -19.95
CA GLY A 125 19.95 -19.46 -18.85
C GLY A 125 19.66 -18.75 -17.52
N HIS A 126 19.12 -17.53 -17.59
CA HIS A 126 18.91 -16.61 -16.48
C HIS A 126 20.21 -16.10 -15.80
N THR A 127 21.33 -16.04 -16.53
CA THR A 127 22.58 -15.43 -16.05
C THR A 127 22.93 -14.15 -16.84
N SER A 128 23.64 -13.20 -16.22
CA SER A 128 24.13 -11.98 -16.88
C SER A 128 25.28 -11.35 -16.08
N PRO A 129 26.32 -10.77 -16.73
CA PRO A 129 27.39 -10.05 -16.03
C PRO A 129 26.94 -8.74 -15.36
N ARG A 130 25.73 -8.22 -15.68
CA ARG A 130 25.11 -7.09 -14.94
C ARG A 130 24.41 -7.52 -13.64
N GLY A 131 24.37 -8.81 -13.34
CA GLY A 131 23.58 -9.37 -12.23
C GLY A 131 22.09 -9.51 -12.57
N CYS A 132 21.26 -9.58 -11.54
CA CYS A 132 19.79 -9.71 -11.58
C CYS A 132 19.12 -8.33 -11.49
N LEU A 133 18.88 -7.69 -12.63
CA LEU A 133 18.23 -6.38 -12.71
C LEU A 133 16.70 -6.53 -12.75
N TYR A 134 16.01 -5.75 -11.93
CA TYR A 134 14.57 -5.80 -11.74
C TYR A 134 13.94 -4.41 -11.77
N LEU A 135 12.95 -4.19 -12.63
CA LEU A 135 12.25 -2.92 -12.78
C LEU A 135 11.29 -2.72 -11.59
N LYS A 136 11.58 -1.71 -10.76
CA LYS A 136 10.94 -1.47 -9.46
C LYS A 136 10.61 0.01 -9.26
N ASP A 137 9.37 0.26 -8.88
CA ASP A 137 8.78 1.58 -8.60
C ASP A 137 8.55 2.44 -9.87
N TRP A 138 8.16 1.83 -10.99
CA TRP A 138 7.78 2.59 -12.19
C TRP A 138 6.32 3.08 -12.11
N HIS A 139 6.14 4.39 -12.03
CA HIS A 139 4.85 5.10 -11.96
C HIS A 139 4.14 5.18 -13.31
N MET A 140 3.98 4.06 -14.02
CA MET A 140 3.40 4.06 -15.37
C MET A 140 2.01 4.72 -15.43
N HIS A 141 1.19 4.62 -14.39
CA HIS A 141 -0.14 5.24 -14.41
C HIS A 141 -0.06 6.78 -14.39
N ARG A 142 0.78 7.38 -13.53
CA ARG A 142 1.09 8.83 -13.57
C ARG A 142 1.74 9.26 -14.89
N ASP A 143 2.70 8.48 -15.38
CA ASP A 143 3.49 8.83 -16.58
C ASP A 143 2.70 8.63 -17.90
N PHE A 144 1.70 7.73 -17.90
CA PHE A 144 0.86 7.37 -19.04
C PHE A 144 -0.61 7.14 -18.61
N PRO A 145 -1.39 8.18 -18.21
CA PRO A 145 -2.72 8.00 -17.64
C PRO A 145 -3.70 7.23 -18.55
N ASP A 146 -3.64 7.44 -19.87
CA ASP A 146 -4.44 6.72 -20.87
C ASP A 146 -3.87 5.32 -21.24
N HIS A 147 -3.12 4.66 -20.34
CA HIS A 147 -2.46 3.37 -20.59
C HIS A 147 -3.45 2.26 -20.96
N GLY A 148 -4.61 2.21 -20.30
CA GLY A 148 -5.67 1.22 -20.51
C GLY A 148 -5.32 -0.22 -20.11
N VAL A 149 -4.24 -0.45 -19.36
CA VAL A 149 -3.68 -1.79 -19.07
C VAL A 149 -4.49 -2.53 -17.99
N TYR A 150 -4.96 -1.80 -16.97
CA TYR A 150 -5.68 -2.37 -15.83
C TYR A 150 -6.63 -1.33 -15.20
N SER A 151 -7.52 -1.78 -14.31
CA SER A 151 -8.42 -0.93 -13.53
C SER A 151 -8.56 -1.44 -12.09
N THR A 152 -8.70 -0.53 -11.13
CA THR A 152 -8.79 -0.86 -9.69
C THR A 152 -9.96 -1.81 -9.40
N PRO A 153 -9.70 -3.04 -8.90
CA PRO A 153 -10.74 -4.00 -8.55
C PRO A 153 -11.66 -3.47 -7.45
N LEU A 154 -12.94 -3.85 -7.48
CA LEU A 154 -13.99 -3.36 -6.58
C LEU A 154 -13.58 -3.37 -5.09
N PHE A 155 -12.92 -4.43 -4.65
CA PHE A 155 -12.42 -4.63 -3.28
C PHE A 155 -11.46 -3.55 -2.78
N PHE A 156 -10.75 -2.89 -3.70
CA PHE A 156 -9.70 -1.91 -3.42
C PHE A 156 -10.08 -0.48 -3.85
N ARG A 157 -11.35 -0.22 -4.20
CA ARG A 157 -11.82 1.12 -4.62
C ARG A 157 -12.03 2.11 -3.47
N SER A 158 -11.97 1.66 -2.22
CA SER A 158 -11.82 2.56 -1.07
C SER A 158 -10.32 2.82 -0.90
N ASP A 159 -9.84 3.79 -1.67
CA ASP A 159 -8.42 4.15 -1.80
C ASP A 159 -8.28 5.68 -1.70
N TRP A 160 -8.21 6.14 -0.45
CA TRP A 160 -8.03 7.55 -0.14
C TRP A 160 -6.64 8.05 -0.57
N LEU A 161 -5.64 7.16 -0.64
CA LEU A 161 -4.26 7.53 -0.94
C LEU A 161 -4.15 8.05 -2.36
N ASN A 162 -4.58 7.25 -3.34
CA ASN A 162 -4.52 7.67 -4.74
C ASN A 162 -5.62 8.69 -5.07
N GLU A 163 -6.78 8.66 -4.39
CA GLU A 163 -7.78 9.75 -4.48
C GLU A 163 -7.18 11.13 -4.13
N TYR A 164 -6.40 11.21 -3.04
CA TYR A 164 -5.69 12.44 -2.65
C TYR A 164 -4.61 12.82 -3.67
N TRP A 165 -3.72 11.89 -4.06
CA TRP A 165 -2.63 12.21 -4.98
C TRP A 165 -3.13 12.56 -6.40
N ASP A 166 -4.20 11.92 -6.89
CA ASP A 166 -4.88 12.27 -8.14
C ASP A 166 -5.54 13.66 -8.06
N SER A 167 -6.07 14.04 -6.89
CA SER A 167 -6.66 15.37 -6.68
C SER A 167 -5.62 16.48 -6.76
N ILE A 168 -4.43 16.30 -6.17
CA ILE A 168 -3.33 17.29 -6.22
C ILE A 168 -2.36 17.09 -7.40
N ARG A 169 -2.52 16.01 -8.17
CA ARG A 169 -1.77 15.65 -9.38
C ARG A 169 -0.24 15.64 -9.22
N LEU A 170 0.24 15.22 -8.06
CA LEU A 170 1.67 15.27 -7.73
C LEU A 170 2.40 13.93 -7.94
N ASP A 171 1.78 12.81 -7.56
CA ASP A 171 2.40 11.49 -7.62
C ASP A 171 1.35 10.36 -7.70
N ASP A 172 1.77 9.10 -7.66
CA ASP A 172 0.86 7.98 -7.39
C ASP A 172 1.52 6.75 -6.75
N TYR A 173 0.69 5.91 -6.12
CA TYR A 173 1.11 4.71 -5.38
C TYR A 173 0.74 3.42 -6.14
N ARG A 174 0.86 3.49 -7.48
CA ARG A 174 0.42 2.50 -8.47
C ARG A 174 1.59 2.14 -9.39
N PHE A 175 2.27 1.03 -9.09
CA PHE A 175 3.58 0.74 -9.65
C PHE A 175 3.54 -0.43 -10.65
N VAL A 176 4.13 -0.22 -11.83
CA VAL A 176 4.48 -1.27 -12.78
C VAL A 176 5.89 -1.77 -12.50
N TYR A 177 6.07 -3.07 -12.69
CA TYR A 177 6.84 -3.83 -11.72
C TYR A 177 7.20 -5.17 -12.37
N MET A 178 8.43 -5.34 -12.90
CA MET A 178 8.72 -6.48 -13.78
C MET A 178 10.18 -6.92 -13.79
N GLY A 179 10.41 -8.20 -14.08
CA GLY A 179 11.74 -8.71 -14.34
C GLY A 179 11.89 -10.22 -14.22
N PRO A 180 13.13 -10.71 -14.33
CA PRO A 180 13.39 -12.11 -14.61
C PRO A 180 13.25 -13.02 -13.40
N LYS A 181 13.15 -14.32 -13.65
CA LYS A 181 13.28 -15.36 -12.61
C LYS A 181 14.45 -15.08 -11.65
N GLY A 182 14.17 -15.15 -10.35
CA GLY A 182 15.12 -14.88 -9.26
C GLY A 182 15.11 -13.44 -8.70
N SER A 183 14.23 -12.57 -9.20
CA SER A 183 13.98 -11.22 -8.65
C SER A 183 12.83 -11.22 -7.62
N CYS A 184 12.29 -10.06 -7.19
CA CYS A 184 11.43 -9.96 -5.99
C CYS A 184 10.10 -9.16 -6.15
N TRP A 185 9.18 -9.33 -5.17
CA TRP A 185 7.98 -8.53 -4.77
C TRP A 185 6.78 -8.30 -5.76
N SER A 186 5.54 -8.22 -5.23
CA SER A 186 4.19 -7.76 -5.74
C SER A 186 3.44 -8.37 -6.95
N ALA A 187 2.16 -7.97 -7.15
CA ALA A 187 1.04 -8.80 -7.62
C ALA A 187 0.85 -8.95 -9.14
N ASN A 188 0.30 -10.09 -9.56
CA ASN A 188 0.90 -10.85 -10.66
C ASN A 188 0.07 -10.86 -11.97
N LEU A 189 0.66 -10.46 -13.11
CA LEU A 189 0.04 -10.59 -14.44
C LEU A 189 0.45 -11.89 -15.16
N CYS A 190 1.75 -12.22 -15.11
CA CYS A 190 2.35 -13.41 -15.74
C CYS A 190 3.59 -13.86 -14.94
N GLY A 191 3.98 -15.12 -15.04
CA GLY A 191 4.95 -15.72 -14.12
C GLY A 191 4.32 -16.07 -12.76
N ARG A 192 5.14 -16.36 -11.74
CA ARG A 192 4.70 -16.89 -10.42
C ARG A 192 5.56 -16.36 -9.29
N LYS A 193 4.97 -16.13 -8.11
CA LYS A 193 5.69 -15.57 -6.95
C LYS A 193 5.49 -16.36 -5.67
N ARG A 194 6.56 -16.53 -4.91
CA ARG A 194 6.58 -17.06 -3.54
C ARG A 194 6.65 -15.91 -2.56
N TRP A 195 5.61 -15.70 -1.78
CA TRP A 195 5.56 -14.74 -0.67
C TRP A 195 5.79 -15.46 0.65
N LEU A 196 6.46 -14.78 1.57
CA LEU A 196 6.68 -15.17 2.96
C LEU A 196 6.07 -14.06 3.80
N LEU A 197 4.92 -14.31 4.43
CA LEU A 197 4.16 -13.32 5.18
C LEU A 197 4.33 -13.52 6.69
N PHE A 198 4.56 -12.43 7.41
CA PHE A 198 4.66 -12.38 8.86
C PHE A 198 3.55 -11.47 9.43
N PRO A 199 2.74 -11.92 10.40
CA PRO A 199 1.77 -11.08 11.09
C PRO A 199 2.43 -9.85 11.77
N PRO A 200 1.70 -8.72 11.91
CA PRO A 200 2.27 -7.50 12.48
C PRO A 200 2.86 -7.72 13.89
N GLY A 201 4.12 -7.37 14.08
CA GLY A 201 4.89 -7.54 15.32
C GLY A 201 5.88 -8.71 15.29
N GLU A 202 5.67 -9.73 14.45
CA GLU A 202 6.64 -10.83 14.28
C GLU A 202 7.99 -10.34 13.72
N GLU A 203 7.99 -9.25 12.95
CA GLU A 203 9.22 -8.67 12.41
C GLU A 203 10.16 -8.12 13.49
N ALA A 204 9.68 -7.87 14.72
CA ALA A 204 10.55 -7.54 15.85
C ALA A 204 11.49 -8.71 16.21
N ALA A 205 11.06 -9.96 16.02
CA ALA A 205 11.89 -11.14 16.24
C ALA A 205 12.90 -11.38 15.11
N LEU A 206 12.70 -10.76 13.93
CA LEU A 206 13.58 -10.82 12.76
C LEU A 206 14.66 -9.73 12.74
N ARG A 207 14.79 -8.95 13.83
CA ARG A 207 15.80 -7.88 13.95
C ARG A 207 17.11 -8.39 14.53
N ASP A 208 18.20 -7.81 14.03
CA ASP A 208 19.54 -8.00 14.58
C ASP A 208 19.76 -7.16 15.84
N ARG A 209 20.97 -7.23 16.42
CA ARG A 209 21.36 -6.44 17.60
C ARG A 209 21.43 -4.93 17.39
N ALA A 210 21.44 -4.45 16.15
CA ALA A 210 21.36 -3.02 15.81
C ALA A 210 19.91 -2.58 15.50
N GLY A 211 18.93 -3.49 15.63
CA GLY A 211 17.52 -3.23 15.31
C GLY A 211 17.19 -3.33 13.81
N SER A 212 18.15 -3.69 12.96
CA SER A 212 17.95 -3.85 11.52
C SER A 212 17.24 -5.16 11.22
N LEU A 213 16.25 -5.13 10.32
CA LEU A 213 15.57 -6.34 9.85
C LEU A 213 16.51 -7.20 9.00
N ALA A 214 16.37 -8.53 9.11
CA ALA A 214 17.07 -9.46 8.24
C ALA A 214 16.80 -9.16 6.75
N TYR A 215 17.86 -9.04 5.94
CA TYR A 215 17.76 -8.82 4.49
C TYR A 215 17.16 -10.04 3.76
N ASP A 216 17.38 -11.25 4.29
CA ASP A 216 16.75 -12.49 3.83
C ASP A 216 16.35 -13.35 5.02
N VAL A 217 15.04 -13.59 5.21
CA VAL A 217 14.51 -14.41 6.31
C VAL A 217 14.77 -15.90 6.13
N LEU A 218 15.19 -16.33 4.92
CA LEU A 218 15.61 -17.70 4.67
C LEU A 218 17.10 -17.93 4.95
N SER A 219 17.85 -16.86 5.22
CA SER A 219 19.30 -16.92 5.45
C SER A 219 19.64 -17.78 6.65
N PRO A 220 20.62 -18.70 6.55
CA PRO A 220 21.13 -19.44 7.70
C PRO A 220 21.61 -18.54 8.85
N ALA A 221 21.99 -17.29 8.57
CA ALA A 221 22.41 -16.31 9.57
C ALA A 221 21.29 -15.95 10.57
N LEU A 222 20.02 -16.03 10.18
CA LEU A 222 18.86 -15.82 11.06
C LEU A 222 18.83 -16.85 12.22
N ARG A 223 19.54 -17.97 12.09
CA ARG A 223 19.64 -19.01 13.13
C ARG A 223 20.78 -18.79 14.12
N ASP A 224 21.58 -17.74 13.96
CA ASP A 224 22.64 -17.38 14.91
C ASP A 224 22.08 -16.44 16.00
N PRO A 225 21.93 -16.88 17.26
CA PRO A 225 21.46 -16.02 18.36
C PRO A 225 22.47 -14.94 18.77
N GLN A 226 23.70 -14.96 18.21
CA GLN A 226 24.63 -13.84 18.34
C GLN A 226 24.31 -12.68 17.40
N LEU A 227 23.65 -12.95 16.26
CA LEU A 227 23.20 -11.94 15.30
C LEU A 227 21.75 -11.56 15.55
N TYR A 228 20.85 -12.55 15.61
CA TYR A 228 19.40 -12.39 15.72
C TYR A 228 18.87 -13.03 17.01
N PRO A 229 18.96 -12.34 18.17
CA PRO A 229 18.55 -12.90 19.45
C PRO A 229 17.03 -13.16 19.55
N GLY A 230 16.21 -12.48 18.74
CA GLY A 230 14.77 -12.69 18.67
C GLY A 230 14.35 -13.93 17.87
N ALA A 231 15.14 -14.36 16.88
CA ALA A 231 14.67 -15.26 15.83
C ALA A 231 14.23 -16.65 16.29
N ALA A 232 14.76 -17.13 17.43
CA ALA A 232 14.33 -18.40 18.04
C ALA A 232 12.90 -18.35 18.64
N GLN A 233 12.31 -17.16 18.76
CA GLN A 233 10.94 -16.91 19.18
C GLN A 233 10.02 -16.58 17.99
N SER A 234 10.57 -16.23 16.83
CA SER A 234 9.79 -15.93 15.62
C SER A 234 9.10 -17.19 15.10
N HIS A 235 7.85 -17.03 14.68
CA HIS A 235 7.13 -18.09 14.00
C HIS A 235 7.54 -18.22 12.52
N SER A 236 7.33 -19.41 11.95
CA SER A 236 7.57 -19.63 10.52
C SER A 236 6.63 -18.76 9.67
N PRO A 237 7.12 -18.14 8.58
CA PRO A 237 6.28 -17.33 7.70
C PRO A 237 5.14 -18.15 7.08
N ILE A 238 4.02 -17.49 6.84
CA ILE A 238 2.94 -18.04 6.02
C ILE A 238 3.39 -17.95 4.57
N GLU A 239 3.72 -19.11 3.99
CA GLU A 239 4.16 -19.20 2.60
C GLU A 239 2.97 -19.22 1.63
N VAL A 240 3.02 -18.37 0.61
CA VAL A 240 1.97 -18.25 -0.40
C VAL A 240 2.58 -18.25 -1.80
N ILE A 241 2.13 -19.18 -2.66
CA ILE A 241 2.42 -19.09 -4.10
C ILE A 241 1.27 -18.35 -4.78
N GLN A 242 1.59 -17.23 -5.41
CA GLN A 242 0.68 -16.42 -6.23
C GLN A 242 0.83 -16.84 -7.70
N GLU A 243 -0.26 -17.32 -8.29
CA GLU A 243 -0.34 -17.80 -9.67
C GLU A 243 -0.67 -16.65 -10.66
N PRO A 244 -0.59 -16.85 -11.99
CA PRO A 244 -0.87 -15.79 -12.98
C PRO A 244 -2.28 -15.19 -12.85
N GLY A 245 -2.35 -13.87 -12.68
CA GLY A 245 -3.60 -13.12 -12.55
C GLY A 245 -4.23 -13.11 -11.17
N GLU A 246 -3.78 -13.92 -10.21
CA GLU A 246 -4.25 -13.85 -8.81
C GLU A 246 -3.81 -12.54 -8.15
N VAL A 247 -4.62 -12.01 -7.22
CA VAL A 247 -4.26 -10.82 -6.44
C VAL A 247 -4.12 -11.20 -4.96
N LEU A 248 -2.91 -11.08 -4.42
CA LEU A 248 -2.69 -11.16 -2.98
C LEU A 248 -3.04 -9.82 -2.33
N PHE A 249 -3.99 -9.82 -1.38
CA PHE A 249 -4.18 -8.71 -0.46
C PHE A 249 -3.21 -8.87 0.73
N VAL A 250 -2.33 -7.88 0.92
CA VAL A 250 -1.45 -7.76 2.08
C VAL A 250 -1.96 -6.60 2.96
N PRO A 251 -2.44 -6.86 4.19
CA PRO A 251 -2.96 -5.81 5.07
C PRO A 251 -1.85 -4.95 5.72
N SER A 252 -2.26 -3.89 6.41
CA SER A 252 -1.32 -2.97 7.07
C SER A 252 -0.50 -3.66 8.17
N GLY A 253 0.79 -3.33 8.23
CA GLY A 253 1.73 -3.86 9.22
C GLY A 253 2.23 -5.29 8.95
N TRP A 254 1.76 -5.99 7.92
CA TRP A 254 2.24 -7.33 7.58
C TRP A 254 3.61 -7.25 6.90
N TYR A 255 4.68 -7.58 7.63
CA TYR A 255 6.02 -7.70 7.06
C TYR A 255 6.10 -8.89 6.10
N HIS A 256 6.81 -8.73 4.99
CA HIS A 256 6.85 -9.73 3.94
C HIS A 256 8.11 -9.70 3.08
N GLN A 257 8.54 -10.88 2.64
CA GLN A 257 9.59 -11.08 1.64
C GLN A 257 9.02 -11.90 0.47
N VAL A 258 9.49 -11.68 -0.76
CA VAL A 258 8.85 -12.21 -1.96
C VAL A 258 9.86 -12.52 -3.06
N HIS A 259 9.73 -13.67 -3.71
CA HIS A 259 10.64 -14.14 -4.77
C HIS A 259 9.86 -14.53 -6.04
N ASN A 260 10.33 -14.08 -7.19
CA ASN A 260 9.80 -14.36 -8.51
C ASN A 260 10.36 -15.71 -8.99
N LEU A 261 9.51 -16.74 -9.00
CA LEU A 261 9.87 -18.11 -9.35
C LEU A 261 10.08 -18.29 -10.86
N GLU A 262 9.55 -17.37 -11.67
CA GLU A 262 9.52 -17.35 -13.13
C GLU A 262 9.72 -15.90 -13.64
N ASP A 263 9.92 -15.71 -14.95
CA ASP A 263 9.95 -14.37 -15.55
C ASP A 263 8.57 -13.69 -15.39
N THR A 264 8.53 -12.52 -14.77
CA THR A 264 7.28 -11.99 -14.20
C THR A 264 7.03 -10.52 -14.53
N ILE A 265 5.78 -10.18 -14.90
CA ILE A 265 5.25 -8.81 -14.86
C ILE A 265 4.16 -8.72 -13.79
N SER A 266 4.13 -7.59 -13.09
CA SER A 266 3.25 -7.33 -11.96
C SER A 266 2.77 -5.87 -11.92
N ILE A 267 1.61 -5.67 -11.29
CA ILE A 267 1.06 -4.37 -10.90
C ILE A 267 1.00 -4.36 -9.37
N ASN A 268 1.54 -3.33 -8.73
CA ASN A 268 1.28 -3.05 -7.32
C ASN A 268 0.35 -1.86 -7.16
N HIS A 269 -0.45 -1.92 -6.11
CA HIS A 269 -1.32 -0.84 -5.69
C HIS A 269 -1.19 -0.74 -4.16
N ASN A 270 -0.66 0.37 -3.65
CA ASN A 270 -0.70 0.67 -2.21
C ASN A 270 -1.86 1.65 -1.97
N TRP A 271 -2.64 1.44 -0.90
CA TRP A 271 -3.78 2.29 -0.56
C TRP A 271 -3.97 2.46 0.96
N LEU A 272 -4.71 3.50 1.31
CA LEU A 272 -5.11 3.89 2.66
C LEU A 272 -6.63 4.13 2.65
N ASN A 273 -7.34 3.76 3.72
CA ASN A 273 -8.74 4.11 3.92
C ASN A 273 -9.15 4.08 5.41
N GLY A 274 -10.45 4.22 5.69
CA GLY A 274 -10.98 4.25 7.06
C GLY A 274 -10.67 3.02 7.91
N CYS A 275 -10.32 1.88 7.30
CA CYS A 275 -9.97 0.66 8.03
C CYS A 275 -8.55 0.70 8.63
N ASN A 276 -7.65 1.54 8.10
CA ASN A 276 -6.25 1.63 8.53
C ASN A 276 -5.72 3.06 8.78
N VAL A 277 -6.56 4.09 8.65
CA VAL A 277 -6.20 5.51 8.95
C VAL A 277 -5.62 5.71 10.35
N ASP A 278 -6.11 5.00 11.37
CA ASP A 278 -5.55 5.05 12.73
C ASP A 278 -4.19 4.36 12.85
N THR A 279 -3.87 3.41 11.97
CA THR A 279 -2.55 2.77 11.90
C THR A 279 -1.55 3.71 11.26
N VAL A 280 -1.92 4.40 10.19
CA VAL A 280 -1.10 5.45 9.59
C VAL A 280 -0.90 6.61 10.56
N TRP A 281 -1.93 7.04 11.30
CA TRP A 281 -1.79 8.09 12.30
C TRP A 281 -0.91 7.69 13.50
N ARG A 282 -0.95 6.40 13.93
CA ARG A 282 -0.01 5.89 14.93
C ARG A 282 1.42 5.83 14.40
N PHE A 283 1.62 5.45 13.13
CA PHE A 283 2.92 5.47 12.47
C PHE A 283 3.50 6.89 12.37
N LEU A 284 2.77 7.85 11.81
CA LEU A 284 3.25 9.23 11.66
C LEU A 284 3.68 9.87 12.98
N ARG A 285 2.97 9.59 14.09
CA ARG A 285 3.38 10.05 15.43
C ARG A 285 4.62 9.35 15.97
N ALA A 286 4.78 8.05 15.71
CA ALA A 286 5.98 7.31 16.10
C ALA A 286 7.22 7.82 15.34
N GLU A 287 7.09 8.08 14.05
CA GLU A 287 8.17 8.65 13.21
C GLU A 287 8.52 10.09 13.63
N LEU A 288 7.52 10.92 13.96
CA LEU A 288 7.80 12.24 14.55
C LEU A 288 8.56 12.11 15.88
N SER A 289 8.15 11.21 16.77
CA SER A 289 8.86 10.97 18.03
C SER A 289 10.30 10.52 17.79
N ALA A 290 10.53 9.59 16.86
CA ALA A 290 11.88 9.11 16.54
C ALA A 290 12.79 10.23 16.02
N VAL A 291 12.26 11.13 15.16
CA VAL A 291 12.96 12.34 14.71
C VAL A 291 13.22 13.31 15.87
N GLN A 292 12.21 13.53 16.73
CA GLN A 292 12.31 14.42 17.91
C GLN A 292 13.30 13.94 18.98
N ASP A 293 13.52 12.63 19.07
CA ASP A 293 14.51 12.01 19.94
C ASP A 293 15.92 12.10 19.32
N GLU A 294 16.06 11.76 18.03
CA GLU A 294 17.35 11.81 17.30
C GLU A 294 17.95 13.23 17.24
N ILE A 295 17.16 14.26 16.93
CA ILE A 295 17.61 15.66 16.95
C ILE A 295 17.28 16.40 18.26
N GLY A 296 16.98 15.67 19.33
CA GLY A 296 16.50 16.21 20.60
C GLY A 296 17.49 17.16 21.31
N GLU A 297 18.80 16.97 21.14
CA GLU A 297 19.83 17.84 21.75
C GLU A 297 19.79 19.29 21.22
N TRP A 298 19.26 19.50 20.02
CA TRP A 298 19.21 20.81 19.36
C TRP A 298 17.98 21.64 19.74
N ARG A 299 17.02 21.08 20.49
CA ARG A 299 15.69 21.65 20.76
C ARG A 299 15.68 23.09 21.27
N ASP A 300 16.61 23.42 22.17
CA ASP A 300 16.68 24.75 22.80
C ASP A 300 17.61 25.74 22.05
N SER A 301 18.27 25.31 20.96
CA SER A 301 19.25 26.10 20.21
C SER A 301 18.93 26.27 18.72
N MET A 302 18.12 25.37 18.16
CA MET A 302 17.62 25.44 16.79
C MET A 302 16.31 26.25 16.75
N ALA A 303 16.30 27.38 16.06
CA ALA A 303 15.07 28.09 15.74
C ALA A 303 14.13 27.17 14.92
N ASP A 304 12.84 27.23 15.21
CA ASP A 304 11.80 26.46 14.52
C ASP A 304 12.04 24.93 14.52
N TRP A 305 12.64 24.40 15.59
CA TRP A 305 12.99 22.98 15.75
C TRP A 305 11.82 22.02 15.47
N HIS A 306 10.59 22.34 15.91
CA HIS A 306 9.40 21.54 15.59
C HIS A 306 9.12 21.47 14.08
N GLN A 307 9.34 22.56 13.34
CA GLN A 307 9.18 22.58 11.88
C GLN A 307 10.30 21.80 11.18
N HIS A 308 11.52 21.82 11.72
CA HIS A 308 12.61 20.96 11.25
C HIS A 308 12.27 19.48 11.46
N CYS A 309 11.65 19.11 12.60
CA CYS A 309 11.15 17.75 12.82
C CYS A 309 10.09 17.34 11.77
N GLN A 310 9.14 18.23 11.45
CA GLN A 310 8.13 17.99 10.40
C GLN A 310 8.78 17.80 9.00
N VAL A 311 9.79 18.62 8.65
CA VAL A 311 10.54 18.49 7.39
C VAL A 311 11.34 17.18 7.33
N MET A 312 11.96 16.77 8.44
CA MET A 312 12.71 15.52 8.52
C MET A 312 11.80 14.29 8.43
N MET A 313 10.72 14.22 9.23
CA MET A 313 9.78 13.09 9.16
C MET A 313 9.19 12.95 7.75
N LYS A 314 8.85 14.08 7.08
CA LYS A 314 8.32 14.09 5.72
C LYS A 314 9.27 13.43 4.71
N SER A 315 10.58 13.57 4.88
CA SER A 315 11.56 12.91 4.01
C SER A 315 11.66 11.40 4.23
N CYS A 316 11.26 10.91 5.42
CA CYS A 316 11.19 9.49 5.75
C CYS A 316 9.83 8.86 5.39
N THR A 317 8.73 9.57 5.62
CA THR A 317 7.34 9.05 5.51
C THR A 317 6.64 9.42 4.22
N GLY A 318 7.10 10.47 3.51
CA GLY A 318 6.39 11.13 2.42
C GLY A 318 5.29 12.11 2.86
N MET A 319 5.00 12.24 4.16
CA MET A 319 3.87 13.03 4.67
C MET A 319 4.13 13.60 6.08
N ASP A 320 4.04 14.92 6.22
CA ASP A 320 4.02 15.63 7.51
C ASP A 320 2.60 15.72 8.10
N PHE A 321 2.46 16.20 9.34
CA PHE A 321 1.16 16.31 10.01
C PHE A 321 0.19 17.29 9.31
N SER A 322 0.70 18.36 8.70
CA SER A 322 -0.13 19.32 7.95
C SER A 322 -0.66 18.70 6.66
N GLN A 323 0.14 17.92 5.95
CA GLN A 323 -0.31 17.13 4.81
C GLN A 323 -1.27 16.01 5.21
N PHE A 324 -1.10 15.40 6.39
CA PHE A 324 -2.08 14.45 6.92
C PHE A 324 -3.43 15.13 7.23
N TYR A 325 -3.43 16.39 7.70
CA TYR A 325 -4.66 17.18 7.75
C TYR A 325 -5.27 17.42 6.36
N VAL A 326 -4.51 17.93 5.39
CA VAL A 326 -5.04 18.24 4.04
C VAL A 326 -5.52 16.95 3.32
N PHE A 327 -4.88 15.82 3.58
CA PHE A 327 -5.35 14.49 3.18
C PHE A 327 -6.74 14.18 3.76
N LEU A 328 -6.92 14.30 5.09
CA LEU A 328 -8.21 14.08 5.75
C LEU A 328 -9.28 15.08 5.28
N GLU A 329 -8.92 16.34 5.04
CA GLU A 329 -9.78 17.39 4.49
C GLU A 329 -10.25 17.07 3.06
N THR A 330 -9.35 16.59 2.20
CA THR A 330 -9.67 16.17 0.83
C THR A 330 -10.73 15.06 0.83
N ILE A 331 -10.53 14.01 1.64
CA ILE A 331 -11.49 12.91 1.73
C ILE A 331 -12.80 13.37 2.37
N ALA A 332 -12.76 14.18 3.44
CA ALA A 332 -13.96 14.73 4.06
C ALA A 332 -14.82 15.49 3.06
N ARG A 333 -14.22 16.44 2.32
CA ARG A 333 -14.90 17.26 1.30
C ARG A 333 -15.49 16.39 0.20
N ASN A 334 -14.70 15.49 -0.41
CA ASN A 334 -15.16 14.58 -1.46
C ASN A 334 -16.37 13.71 -1.03
N ARG A 335 -16.37 13.21 0.22
CA ARG A 335 -17.50 12.41 0.74
C ARG A 335 -18.72 13.25 1.08
N MET A 336 -18.56 14.45 1.64
CA MET A 336 -19.69 15.35 1.93
C MET A 336 -20.33 15.87 0.63
N GLU A 337 -19.55 16.39 -0.32
CA GLU A 337 -20.05 16.86 -1.62
C GLU A 337 -20.78 15.76 -2.39
N TRP A 338 -20.28 14.52 -2.35
CA TRP A 338 -20.96 13.39 -2.96
C TRP A 338 -22.26 13.01 -2.23
N LEU A 339 -22.31 13.07 -0.89
CA LEU A 339 -23.54 12.82 -0.11
C LEU A 339 -24.63 13.87 -0.37
N ASP A 340 -24.24 15.13 -0.54
CA ASP A 340 -25.12 16.27 -0.87
C ASP A 340 -25.60 16.25 -2.32
N SER A 341 -24.82 15.63 -3.24
CA SER A 341 -25.18 15.54 -4.66
C SER A 341 -26.49 14.79 -4.95
N GLY A 342 -26.97 13.99 -3.99
CA GLY A 342 -28.21 13.21 -4.09
C GLY A 342 -28.19 12.10 -5.14
N LEU A 343 -27.03 11.76 -5.71
CA LEU A 343 -26.90 10.76 -6.77
C LEU A 343 -27.14 9.33 -6.24
N GLU A 344 -28.18 8.68 -6.75
CA GLU A 344 -28.41 7.23 -6.56
C GLU A 344 -27.39 6.40 -7.36
N ASP A 345 -26.22 6.23 -6.76
CA ASP A 345 -25.08 5.41 -7.22
C ASP A 345 -24.44 5.88 -8.56
N PRO A 346 -23.28 6.55 -8.53
CA PRO A 346 -22.66 7.05 -9.76
C PRO A 346 -22.19 5.89 -10.65
N GLY A 347 -22.49 5.99 -11.95
CA GLY A 347 -21.84 5.17 -12.98
C GLY A 347 -20.31 5.39 -13.02
N PRO A 348 -19.58 4.59 -13.81
CA PRO A 348 -18.11 4.46 -13.72
C PRO A 348 -17.35 5.70 -14.20
N GLY A 349 -17.32 6.74 -13.36
CA GLY A 349 -16.77 8.06 -13.63
C GLY A 349 -17.00 9.10 -12.53
N GLY A 350 -17.41 8.68 -11.32
CA GLY A 350 -17.43 9.54 -10.13
C GLY A 350 -16.04 9.63 -9.47
N ALA A 351 -15.93 10.37 -8.36
CA ALA A 351 -14.73 10.37 -7.52
C ALA A 351 -14.41 8.95 -7.00
N GLN A 352 -13.14 8.64 -6.75
CA GLN A 352 -12.76 7.32 -6.23
C GLN A 352 -13.47 7.03 -4.89
N GLY A 353 -13.92 5.78 -4.73
CA GLY A 353 -14.77 5.36 -3.61
C GLY A 353 -16.27 5.70 -3.72
N SER A 354 -16.69 6.63 -4.57
CA SER A 354 -18.13 7.00 -4.69
C SER A 354 -19.02 5.86 -5.19
N GLU A 355 -18.47 5.01 -6.07
CA GLU A 355 -19.07 3.76 -6.59
C GLU A 355 -19.27 2.65 -5.53
N LEU A 356 -18.93 2.89 -4.26
CA LEU A 356 -19.16 1.96 -3.14
C LEU A 356 -20.46 2.28 -2.36
N GLY A 357 -21.15 3.34 -2.77
CA GLY A 357 -22.48 3.73 -2.32
C GLY A 357 -22.52 4.38 -0.92
N ARG A 358 -23.70 4.90 -0.55
CA ARG A 358 -23.89 5.80 0.61
C ARG A 358 -23.28 5.29 1.92
N ARG A 359 -23.37 3.98 2.17
CA ARG A 359 -22.83 3.34 3.38
C ARG A 359 -21.30 3.37 3.46
N GLN A 360 -20.58 3.39 2.34
CA GLN A 360 -19.12 3.58 2.37
C GLN A 360 -18.76 5.02 2.73
N ALA A 361 -19.42 6.01 2.13
CA ALA A 361 -19.16 7.43 2.44
C ALA A 361 -19.42 7.76 3.92
N MET A 362 -20.48 7.19 4.52
CA MET A 362 -20.75 7.33 5.96
C MET A 362 -19.68 6.67 6.84
N PHE A 363 -19.23 5.45 6.51
CA PHE A 363 -18.10 4.83 7.20
C PHE A 363 -16.83 5.70 7.10
N ASP A 364 -16.53 6.16 5.89
CA ASP A 364 -15.35 6.98 5.62
C ASP A 364 -15.37 8.26 6.46
N LEU A 365 -16.49 9.00 6.50
CA LEU A 365 -16.63 10.21 7.31
C LEU A 365 -16.50 9.95 8.82
N HIS A 366 -17.08 8.87 9.36
CA HIS A 366 -16.87 8.53 10.79
C HIS A 366 -15.40 8.22 11.10
N ARG A 367 -14.66 7.61 10.18
CA ARG A 367 -13.23 7.30 10.36
C ARG A 367 -12.35 8.54 10.18
N VAL A 368 -12.68 9.44 9.25
CA VAL A 368 -12.03 10.76 9.12
C VAL A 368 -12.29 11.61 10.37
N GLY A 369 -13.53 11.66 10.88
CA GLY A 369 -13.86 12.41 12.10
C GLY A 369 -13.08 11.91 13.33
N ALA A 370 -12.92 10.60 13.49
CA ALA A 370 -12.09 10.02 14.56
C ALA A 370 -10.59 10.33 14.39
N ALA A 371 -10.08 10.36 13.15
CA ALA A 371 -8.70 10.74 12.87
C ALA A 371 -8.46 12.24 13.14
N LEU A 372 -9.35 13.11 12.67
CA LEU A 372 -9.32 14.56 12.92
C LEU A 372 -9.39 14.87 14.42
N GLU A 373 -10.24 14.17 15.19
CA GLU A 373 -10.28 14.33 16.65
C GLU A 373 -8.95 13.94 17.32
N SER A 374 -8.34 12.82 16.94
CA SER A 374 -7.04 12.44 17.50
C SER A 374 -5.88 13.31 17.02
N LEU A 375 -6.00 13.97 15.86
CA LEU A 375 -5.04 14.93 15.33
C LEU A 375 -5.16 16.29 16.05
N LEU A 376 -6.38 16.75 16.31
CA LEU A 376 -6.65 18.00 17.04
C LEU A 376 -6.35 17.91 18.53
N ALA A 377 -6.30 16.70 19.09
CA ALA A 377 -5.81 16.44 20.44
C ALA A 377 -4.28 16.36 20.54
N ASP A 378 -3.55 16.42 19.42
CA ASP A 378 -2.10 16.21 19.39
C ASP A 378 -1.31 17.51 19.58
N ALA A 379 -0.43 17.52 20.58
CA ALA A 379 0.26 18.72 21.04
C ALA A 379 1.36 19.22 20.09
N ASP A 380 1.79 18.43 19.10
CA ASP A 380 2.67 18.90 18.02
C ASP A 380 1.87 19.45 16.84
N PHE A 381 0.74 18.83 16.47
CA PHE A 381 -0.15 19.39 15.45
C PHE A 381 -0.68 20.78 15.83
N THR A 382 -1.05 21.00 17.10
CA THR A 382 -1.53 22.32 17.56
C THR A 382 -0.48 23.45 17.52
N ARG A 383 0.79 23.14 17.18
CA ARG A 383 1.87 24.14 17.01
C ARG A 383 2.05 24.57 15.55
N LEU A 384 1.42 23.87 14.61
CA LEU A 384 1.61 24.10 13.18
C LEU A 384 0.64 25.16 12.67
N GLU A 385 1.15 26.12 11.89
CA GLU A 385 0.30 26.97 11.05
C GLU A 385 -0.11 26.14 9.82
N VAL A 386 -1.34 25.63 9.85
CA VAL A 386 -1.89 24.78 8.78
C VAL A 386 -2.60 25.66 7.76
N ASP A 387 -1.86 26.12 6.75
CA ASP A 387 -2.45 26.66 5.52
C ASP A 387 -3.27 25.57 4.82
N SER A 388 -4.60 25.69 4.81
CA SER A 388 -5.46 24.99 3.85
C SER A 388 -5.62 25.86 2.60
N PRO A 389 -4.99 25.51 1.46
CA PRO A 389 -5.08 26.29 0.23
C PRO A 389 -6.41 26.05 -0.52
N GLY A 390 -7.55 26.34 0.14
CA GLY A 390 -8.81 26.59 -0.56
C GLY A 390 -10.12 26.18 0.12
N LEU A 391 -10.12 25.37 1.18
CA LEU A 391 -11.32 24.60 1.59
C LEU A 391 -12.00 25.04 2.91
N GLY A 392 -11.97 26.35 3.16
CA GLY A 392 -13.10 27.10 3.75
C GLY A 392 -13.31 27.04 5.28
N SER A 393 -12.82 26.02 5.97
CA SER A 393 -13.01 25.84 7.42
C SER A 393 -11.67 25.68 8.14
N SER A 394 -11.57 26.14 9.39
CA SER A 394 -10.46 25.69 10.24
C SER A 394 -10.60 24.19 10.56
N PRO A 395 -9.53 23.50 10.98
CA PRO A 395 -9.59 22.07 11.34
C PRO A 395 -10.70 21.69 12.35
N GLY A 396 -10.99 22.54 13.33
CA GLY A 396 -12.10 22.39 14.27
C GLY A 396 -13.48 22.85 13.74
N GLY A 397 -13.52 23.49 12.57
CA GLY A 397 -14.72 23.63 11.74
C GLY A 397 -15.02 22.32 11.00
N LEU A 398 -14.04 21.82 10.25
CA LEU A 398 -14.15 20.57 9.50
C LEU A 398 -14.61 19.39 10.37
N LEU A 399 -14.05 19.21 11.57
CA LEU A 399 -14.49 18.13 12.48
C LEU A 399 -15.96 18.24 12.90
N ARG A 400 -16.54 19.45 12.97
CA ARG A 400 -17.97 19.64 13.26
C ARG A 400 -18.82 19.33 12.03
N GLU A 401 -18.44 19.86 10.87
CA GLU A 401 -19.10 19.59 9.58
C GLU A 401 -19.16 18.07 9.30
N VAL A 402 -18.03 17.37 9.45
CA VAL A 402 -17.93 15.91 9.28
C VAL A 402 -18.82 15.14 10.25
N ARG A 403 -18.94 15.59 11.51
CA ARG A 403 -19.83 14.96 12.51
C ARG A 403 -21.29 15.22 12.20
N GLU A 404 -21.65 16.45 11.86
CA GLU A 404 -23.03 16.84 11.52
C GLU A 404 -23.53 16.06 10.29
N VAL A 405 -22.70 15.85 9.25
CA VAL A 405 -23.06 15.03 8.09
C VAL A 405 -23.06 13.52 8.41
N ALA A 406 -22.11 13.01 9.18
CA ALA A 406 -22.05 11.58 9.51
C ALA A 406 -23.20 11.13 10.41
N ASP A 407 -23.51 11.87 11.48
CA ASP A 407 -24.55 11.50 12.44
C ASP A 407 -25.97 11.72 11.87
N SER A 408 -26.18 12.73 11.03
CA SER A 408 -27.48 12.96 10.36
C SER A 408 -27.80 11.95 9.26
N ALA A 409 -26.80 11.19 8.78
CA ALA A 409 -26.99 10.14 7.79
C ALA A 409 -27.29 8.75 8.42
N LEU A 410 -27.24 8.63 9.76
CA LEU A 410 -27.61 7.42 10.51
C LEU A 410 -29.08 7.40 10.97
N THR A 411 -29.87 8.44 10.67
CA THR A 411 -31.29 8.58 11.06
C THR A 411 -32.24 8.57 9.87
#